data_AF-A0A835W0T9-F1
#
_entry.id   AF-A0A835W0T9-F1
#
_cell.length_a   1.000
_cell.length_b   1.000
_cell.length_c   1.000
_cell.angle_alpha   90.00
_cell.angle_beta   90.00
_cell.angle_gamma   90.00
#
_symmetry.space_group_name_H-M   'P 1'
#
loop_
_entity.id
_entity.type
_entity.pdbx_description
1 polymer ?
#
loop_
_entity_poly.entity_id
_entity_poly.type
_entity_poly.pdbx_seq_one_letter_code
_entity_poly.pdbx_strand_id
1 'polypeptide(L)'
;MKRPGGPGGQSRASARARMSDDDAEEGGASGDWEDGEGDPCPACGRLYRTDEFWIACDACDTWYCGRCAKMTEKKAAQMKHWRCGQCAAPQ
;
A
#
# COMPACT_ATOMS: atom_id res chain seq x y z
N MET A 1 -11.83 -9.29 16.98
CA MET A 1 -11.46 -9.51 18.40
C MET A 1 -10.76 -8.26 18.92
N LYS A 2 -11.41 -7.56 19.85
CA LYS A 2 -11.00 -6.29 20.46
C LYS A 2 -9.89 -6.54 21.50
N ARG A 3 -8.79 -5.78 21.46
CA ARG A 3 -7.71 -5.88 22.47
C ARG A 3 -8.08 -5.06 23.72
N PRO A 4 -7.90 -5.59 24.94
CA PRO A 4 -8.30 -4.96 26.19
C PRO A 4 -7.18 -4.10 26.82
N GLY A 5 -7.57 -3.14 27.66
CA GLY A 5 -6.75 -2.65 28.78
C GLY A 5 -6.40 -1.15 28.78
N GLY A 6 -7.13 -0.36 29.57
CA GLY A 6 -6.67 0.96 30.08
C GLY A 6 -5.61 0.81 31.20
N PRO A 7 -5.07 1.92 31.75
CA PRO A 7 -5.72 2.70 32.83
C PRO A 7 -5.68 4.22 32.53
N GLY A 8 -6.54 5.08 33.06
CA GLY A 8 -6.92 5.24 34.47
C GLY A 8 -6.11 6.40 35.05
N GLY A 9 -6.74 7.57 35.16
CA GLY A 9 -6.08 8.84 35.44
C GLY A 9 -5.44 9.00 36.81
N GLN A 10 -4.65 10.05 36.95
CA GLN A 10 -4.11 10.50 38.23
C GLN A 10 -4.11 12.03 38.30
N SER A 11 -5.20 12.57 38.85
CA SER A 11 -5.22 13.92 39.42
C SER A 11 -4.27 13.98 40.61
N ARG A 12 -3.19 14.76 40.50
CA ARG A 12 -2.45 15.28 41.66
C ARG A 12 -2.02 16.71 41.38
N ALA A 13 -2.86 17.66 41.83
CA ALA A 13 -2.46 19.05 41.95
C ALA A 13 -1.33 19.17 43.00
N SER A 14 -0.21 19.74 42.60
CA SER A 14 0.77 20.35 43.52
C SER A 14 1.61 21.34 42.72
N ALA A 15 1.20 22.60 42.79
CA ALA A 15 1.87 23.75 42.22
C ALA A 15 3.30 23.90 42.78
N ARG A 16 4.28 24.09 41.89
CA ARG A 16 5.48 24.91 42.13
C ARG A 16 6.21 25.17 40.79
N ALA A 17 6.23 26.45 40.43
CA ALA A 17 6.76 27.04 39.20
C ALA A 17 8.25 26.75 38.94
N ARG A 18 8.60 26.44 37.68
CA ARG A 18 9.82 26.84 36.92
C ARG A 18 9.44 26.67 35.42
N MET A 19 9.70 27.69 34.60
CA MET A 19 9.30 27.76 33.18
C MET A 19 10.11 26.80 32.29
N SER A 20 9.45 26.37 31.19
CA SER A 20 9.74 25.22 30.33
C SER A 20 11.13 25.14 29.71
N ASP A 21 11.71 23.94 29.82
CA ASP A 21 12.61 23.35 28.83
C ASP A 21 11.72 22.88 27.66
N ASP A 22 11.91 23.47 26.49
CA ASP A 22 11.10 23.35 25.26
C ASP A 22 12.11 23.22 24.11
N ASP A 23 12.08 22.24 23.22
CA ASP A 23 11.25 21.06 23.04
C ASP A 23 12.10 20.15 22.12
N ALA A 24 12.27 18.89 22.51
CA ALA A 24 12.99 17.90 21.72
C ALA A 24 12.00 17.31 20.70
N GLU A 25 11.92 17.95 19.53
CA GLU A 25 11.12 17.48 18.39
C GLU A 25 11.68 16.15 17.85
N GLU A 26 11.30 15.05 18.51
CA GLU A 26 11.24 13.69 17.97
C GLU A 26 10.14 13.64 16.89
N GLY A 27 10.47 14.21 15.73
CA GLY A 27 9.67 14.08 14.50
C GLY A 27 9.87 12.71 13.88
N GLY A 28 9.38 11.66 14.55
CA GLY A 28 9.24 10.34 13.96
C GLY A 28 8.34 10.45 12.72
N ALA A 29 8.94 10.38 11.53
CA ALA A 29 8.21 10.35 10.28
C ALA A 29 7.27 9.13 10.31
N SER A 30 6.01 9.41 10.67
CA SER A 30 4.90 8.51 10.50
C SER A 30 4.90 8.10 9.04
N GLY A 31 5.38 6.89 8.75
CA GLY A 31 5.02 6.18 7.54
C GLY A 31 3.51 6.00 7.61
N ASP A 32 2.80 7.01 7.11
CA ASP A 32 1.41 6.98 6.74
C ASP A 32 1.29 5.94 5.63
N TRP A 33 1.21 4.68 6.03
CA TRP A 33 0.66 3.67 5.18
C TRP A 33 -0.81 4.05 5.04
N GLU A 34 -1.13 4.86 4.01
CA GLU A 34 -2.47 4.90 3.44
C GLU A 34 -2.83 3.45 3.07
N ASP A 35 -3.36 2.73 4.06
CA ASP A 35 -4.12 1.50 3.91
C ASP A 35 -5.40 1.87 3.17
N GLY A 36 -5.28 2.05 1.85
CA GLY A 36 -6.35 2.56 1.01
C GLY A 36 -6.03 2.55 -0.49
N GLU A 37 -4.77 2.71 -0.90
CA GLU A 37 -4.42 2.78 -2.32
C GLU A 37 -3.85 1.42 -2.76
N GLY A 38 -4.66 0.63 -3.48
CA GLY A 38 -4.21 -0.64 -4.06
C GLY A 38 -2.94 -0.47 -4.91
N ASP A 39 -2.08 -1.50 -4.92
CA ASP A 39 -0.77 -1.44 -5.57
C ASP A 39 -0.87 -0.94 -7.02
N PRO A 40 -0.17 0.16 -7.38
CA PRO A 40 -0.26 0.73 -8.70
C PRO A 40 0.41 -0.18 -9.73
N CYS A 41 -0.07 -0.16 -10.97
CA CYS A 41 0.52 -0.96 -12.04
C CYS A 41 2.02 -0.63 -12.16
N PRO A 42 2.93 -1.60 -11.95
CA PRO A 42 4.37 -1.32 -11.81
C PRO A 42 5.03 -0.85 -13.11
N ALA A 43 4.32 -0.97 -14.25
CA ALA A 43 4.80 -0.47 -15.53
C ALA A 43 4.41 1.00 -15.82
N CYS A 44 3.37 1.54 -15.18
CA CYS A 44 2.87 2.89 -15.50
C CYS A 44 2.39 3.71 -14.29
N GLY A 45 2.40 3.16 -13.08
CA GLY A 45 1.95 3.84 -11.86
C GLY A 45 0.44 4.07 -11.76
N ARG A 46 -0.38 3.46 -12.63
CA ARG A 46 -1.83 3.64 -12.59
C ARG A 46 -2.45 2.79 -11.49
N LEU A 47 -3.30 3.39 -10.67
CA LEU A 47 -4.09 2.69 -9.65
C LEU A 47 -5.15 1.79 -10.29
N TYR A 48 -5.54 0.74 -9.56
CA TYR A 48 -6.61 -0.17 -9.96
C TYR A 48 -7.92 0.59 -10.22
N ARG A 49 -8.54 0.32 -11.37
CA ARG A 49 -9.84 0.87 -11.75
C ARG A 49 -10.74 -0.23 -12.26
N THR A 50 -11.99 -0.25 -11.77
CA THR A 50 -13.00 -1.23 -12.17
C THR A 50 -13.41 -1.11 -13.64
N ASP A 51 -13.19 0.06 -14.24
CA ASP A 51 -13.42 0.35 -15.65
C ASP A 51 -12.29 -0.10 -16.59
N GLU A 52 -11.12 -0.46 -16.06
CA GLU A 52 -9.97 -0.91 -16.86
C GLU A 52 -9.78 -2.43 -16.73
N PHE A 53 -9.30 -3.09 -17.79
CA PHE A 53 -8.95 -4.51 -17.72
C PHE A 53 -7.65 -4.68 -16.94
N TRP A 54 -7.62 -5.61 -15.98
CA TRP A 54 -6.44 -5.93 -15.17
C TRP A 54 -6.17 -7.43 -15.19
N ILE A 55 -4.89 -7.80 -15.21
CA ILE A 55 -4.45 -9.20 -15.24
C ILE A 55 -3.24 -9.40 -14.32
N ALA A 56 -3.24 -10.49 -13.56
CA ALA A 56 -2.13 -10.90 -12.69
C ALA A 56 -1.17 -11.83 -13.45
N CYS A 57 0.14 -11.68 -13.21
CA CYS A 57 1.18 -12.52 -13.80
C CYS A 57 1.27 -13.90 -13.12
N ASP A 58 1.18 -15.00 -13.86
CA ASP A 58 1.35 -16.37 -13.34
C ASP A 58 2.74 -16.66 -12.72
N ALA A 59 3.74 -15.80 -12.93
CA ALA A 59 5.11 -16.01 -12.45
C ALA A 59 5.48 -15.21 -11.19
N CYS A 60 4.89 -14.02 -11.02
CA CYS A 60 5.21 -13.11 -9.91
C CYS A 60 3.97 -12.58 -9.19
N ASP A 61 2.77 -13.05 -9.58
CA ASP A 61 1.46 -12.67 -9.04
C ASP A 61 1.20 -11.16 -8.97
N THR A 62 1.93 -10.38 -9.75
CA THR A 62 1.80 -8.92 -9.81
C THR A 62 0.73 -8.51 -10.80
N TRP A 63 -0.06 -7.50 -10.45
CA TRP A 63 -1.17 -6.99 -11.23
C TRP A 63 -0.75 -5.91 -12.23
N TYR A 64 -1.24 -6.03 -13.46
CA TYR A 64 -0.95 -5.09 -14.54
C TYR A 64 -2.23 -4.63 -15.23
N CYS A 65 -2.29 -3.36 -15.61
CA CYS A 65 -3.35 -2.85 -16.47
C CYS A 65 -3.21 -3.45 -17.89
N GLY A 66 -4.33 -3.62 -18.59
CA GLY A 66 -4.41 -4.29 -19.89
C GLY A 66 -3.51 -3.66 -20.96
N ARG A 67 -3.33 -2.32 -20.88
CA ARG A 67 -2.43 -1.59 -21.77
C ARG A 67 -0.97 -1.98 -21.55
N CYS A 68 -0.51 -2.03 -20.31
CA CYS A 68 0.87 -2.42 -19.97
C CYS A 68 1.10 -3.92 -20.14
N ALA A 69 0.09 -4.73 -19.85
CA ALA A 69 0.12 -6.17 -20.08
C ALA A 69 0.15 -6.54 -21.58
N LYS A 70 -0.13 -5.58 -22.48
CA LYS A 70 -0.36 -5.80 -23.92
C LYS A 70 -1.33 -6.96 -24.15
N MET A 71 -2.32 -7.07 -23.27
CA MET A 71 -3.25 -8.18 -23.21
C MET A 71 -4.67 -7.65 -23.25
N THR A 72 -5.55 -8.42 -23.88
CA THR A 72 -6.98 -8.11 -23.98
C THR A 72 -7.79 -9.22 -23.33
N GLU A 73 -8.98 -8.90 -22.81
CA GLU A 73 -9.90 -9.87 -22.20
C GLU A 73 -10.12 -11.09 -23.11
N LYS A 74 -10.28 -10.86 -24.42
CA LYS A 74 -10.46 -11.93 -25.41
C LYS A 74 -9.27 -12.88 -25.48
N LYS A 75 -8.05 -12.36 -25.39
CA LYS A 75 -6.84 -13.17 -25.47
C LYS A 75 -6.58 -13.88 -24.14
N ALA A 76 -6.83 -13.22 -23.00
CA ALA A 76 -6.78 -13.80 -21.66
C ALA A 76 -7.78 -14.97 -21.51
N ALA A 77 -8.99 -14.85 -22.09
CA ALA A 77 -9.98 -15.93 -22.07
C ALA A 77 -9.52 -17.19 -22.84
N GLN A 78 -8.59 -17.05 -23.79
CA GLN A 78 -8.08 -18.16 -24.60
C GLN A 78 -6.76 -18.75 -24.08
N MET A 79 -6.04 -18.02 -23.22
CA MET A 79 -4.73 -18.45 -22.71
C MET A 79 -4.78 -18.66 -21.21
N LYS A 80 -4.40 -19.86 -20.78
CA LYS A 80 -4.51 -20.28 -19.38
C LYS A 80 -3.41 -19.74 -18.47
N HIS A 81 -2.30 -19.30 -19.06
CA HIS A 81 -1.13 -18.79 -18.34
C HIS A 81 -0.65 -17.52 -19.01
N TRP A 82 -0.57 -16.42 -18.26
CA TRP A 82 -0.02 -15.16 -18.72
C TRP A 82 1.20 -14.75 -17.91
N ARG A 83 2.27 -14.38 -18.60
CA ARG A 83 3.49 -13.84 -17.97
C ARG A 83 3.70 -12.39 -18.38
N CYS A 84 4.05 -11.54 -17.42
CA CYS A 84 4.35 -10.14 -17.67
C CYS A 84 5.66 -9.96 -18.46
N GLY A 85 5.83 -8.79 -19.06
CA GLY A 85 7.04 -8.48 -19.85
C GLY A 85 8.34 -8.52 -19.05
N GLN A 86 8.28 -8.33 -17.73
CA GLN A 86 9.45 -8.45 -16.84
C GLN A 86 9.86 -9.91 -16.66
N CYS A 87 8.91 -10.81 -16.42
CA CYS A 87 9.19 -12.25 -16.29
C CYS A 87 9.45 -12.95 -17.63
N ALA A 88 8.98 -12.37 -18.74
CA ALA A 88 9.15 -12.94 -20.08
C ALA A 88 10.46 -12.51 -20.76
N ALA A 89 11.13 -11.47 -20.27
CA ALA A 89 12.43 -11.07 -20.78
C ALA A 89 13.49 -12.10 -20.35
N PRO A 90 14.23 -12.74 -21.29
CA PRO A 90 15.44 -13.45 -20.93
C PRO A 90 16.50 -12.41 -20.55
N GLN A 91 16.99 -12.49 -19.31
CA GLN A 91 18.20 -11.80 -18.88
C GLN A 91 19.45 -12.33 -19.59
#